data_AF-A0A371EI92-F1
#
_entry.id   AF-A0A371EI92-F1
#
_cell.length_a   1.000
_cell.length_b   1.000
_cell.length_c   1.000
_cell.angle_alpha   90.00
_cell.angle_beta   90.00
_cell.angle_gamma   90.00
#
_symmetry.space_group_name_H-M   'P 1'
#
loop_
_entity.id
_entity.type
_entity.pdbx_description
1 polymer ?
#
loop_
_entity_poly.entity_id
_entity_poly.type
_entity_poly.pdbx_seq_one_letter_code
_entity_poly.pdbx_strand_id
1 'polypeptide(L)'
;MVMMEREGDREVAESWTSSRSVTKTVNGSHTFVIKGYSLAKGMGIGKYIASDVFSAGGYEWAMFFYPDGMYPEDNSTYVSLFIALVSHTTDVRALFELTLFDQSGKENHNVRSHFHHSPVAGPYTLKFRGSMGYKRFFRRKHLEKSTFLKDDCLKIHCTVGVVVTFNSKLNPIQVPESNLGTHFGTLLENEQGSDVTFLVGGERFYAHKLVLAARSTTFLTQFFNGIEKNNREVVVIDIEPKVFKALLHFIYRDALIEDEELFVSHSSILPSMISESFAAKLLAAAEKYGLVRLKLLCQSVLCKDICTNSVAYILDVADRYCATELKSICLKYFAANASIVMKTDGFQYLMENCPLLKEQLLKAMTRYEEKFNERKCPSMWGQISNGVETNDNI
;
A
#
# COMPACT_ATOMS: atom_id res chain seq x y z
N MET A 1 -23.58 -34.34 -78.68
CA MET A 1 -24.98 -34.53 -78.26
C MET A 1 -24.96 -34.86 -76.77
N VAL A 2 -25.40 -33.89 -75.97
CA VAL A 2 -25.97 -33.97 -74.61
C VAL A 2 -25.22 -34.77 -73.52
N MET A 3 -24.80 -33.98 -72.53
CA MET A 3 -24.58 -34.23 -71.10
C MET A 3 -25.28 -35.46 -70.49
N MET A 4 -24.59 -36.16 -69.59
CA MET A 4 -25.17 -36.57 -68.29
C MET A 4 -24.06 -36.53 -67.24
N GLU A 5 -24.01 -35.42 -66.51
CA GLU A 5 -23.34 -35.31 -65.22
C GLU A 5 -24.05 -36.23 -64.23
N ARG A 6 -23.30 -37.04 -63.49
CA ARG A 6 -23.75 -37.52 -62.18
C ARG A 6 -23.14 -36.59 -61.14
N GLU A 7 -24.01 -35.81 -60.50
CA GLU A 7 -23.71 -35.07 -59.28
C GLU A 7 -23.15 -36.05 -58.24
N GLY A 8 -21.87 -35.88 -57.91
CA GLY A 8 -21.30 -36.42 -56.69
C GLY A 8 -21.62 -35.46 -55.56
N ASP A 9 -22.40 -35.92 -54.59
CA ASP A 9 -22.63 -35.26 -53.31
C ASP A 9 -21.31 -34.77 -52.72
N ARG A 10 -21.09 -33.44 -52.73
CA ARG A 10 -20.08 -32.83 -51.88
C ARG A 10 -20.73 -32.63 -50.51
N GLU A 11 -20.50 -33.59 -49.62
CA GLU A 11 -20.70 -33.39 -48.19
C GLU A 11 -19.91 -32.14 -47.76
N VAL A 12 -20.63 -31.05 -47.48
CA VAL A 12 -20.08 -29.89 -46.81
C VAL A 12 -19.84 -30.33 -45.37
N ALA A 13 -18.59 -30.66 -45.05
CA ALA A 13 -18.19 -30.96 -43.68
C ALA A 13 -18.51 -29.74 -42.81
N GLU A 14 -19.54 -29.86 -41.97
CA GLU A 14 -19.88 -28.83 -41.00
C GLU A 14 -18.69 -28.64 -40.04
N SER A 15 -18.12 -27.44 -40.04
CA SER A 15 -17.07 -27.08 -39.09
C SER A 15 -17.71 -26.68 -37.76
N TRP A 16 -17.86 -27.64 -36.85
CA TRP A 16 -18.33 -27.37 -35.50
C TRP A 16 -17.21 -26.75 -34.67
N THR A 17 -17.39 -25.50 -34.23
CA THR A 17 -16.51 -24.88 -33.24
C THR A 17 -17.13 -24.99 -31.85
N SER A 18 -16.33 -25.35 -30.85
CA SER A 18 -16.74 -25.39 -29.45
C SER A 18 -15.86 -24.46 -28.63
N SER A 19 -16.44 -23.84 -27.60
CA SER A 19 -15.72 -23.02 -26.64
C SER A 19 -16.12 -23.42 -25.22
N ARG A 20 -15.18 -23.32 -24.29
CA ARG A 20 -15.40 -23.60 -22.87
C ARG A 20 -14.97 -22.40 -22.04
N SER A 21 -15.90 -21.88 -21.26
CA SER A 21 -15.64 -20.88 -20.23
C SER A 21 -15.43 -21.57 -18.89
N VAL A 22 -14.41 -21.16 -18.15
CA VAL A 22 -14.19 -21.59 -16.77
C VAL A 22 -14.25 -20.38 -15.86
N THR A 23 -15.20 -20.41 -14.94
CA THR A 23 -15.35 -19.41 -13.89
C THR A 23 -14.81 -20.01 -12.60
N LYS A 24 -13.83 -19.34 -11.98
CA LYS A 24 -13.29 -19.73 -10.66
C LYS A 24 -13.19 -18.52 -9.75
N THR A 25 -12.93 -18.79 -8.48
CA THR A 25 -12.72 -17.76 -7.47
C THR A 25 -11.24 -17.67 -7.12
N VAL A 26 -10.69 -16.45 -7.08
CA VAL A 26 -9.35 -16.16 -6.56
C VAL A 26 -9.51 -15.54 -5.18
N ASN A 27 -9.01 -16.22 -4.16
CA ASN A 27 -9.19 -15.81 -2.77
C ASN A 27 -8.04 -14.94 -2.29
N GLY A 28 -8.35 -13.97 -1.44
CA GLY A 28 -7.38 -13.24 -0.62
C GLY A 28 -7.98 -13.00 0.76
N SER A 29 -7.15 -13.00 1.79
CA SER A 29 -7.59 -12.95 3.18
C SER A 29 -6.85 -11.88 3.96
N HIS A 30 -7.51 -11.33 4.98
CA HIS A 30 -6.97 -10.26 5.81
C HIS A 30 -7.48 -10.40 7.25
N THR A 31 -6.60 -10.09 8.20
CA THR A 31 -6.94 -10.07 9.63
C THR A 31 -6.89 -8.65 10.14
N PHE A 32 -8.04 -8.16 10.61
CA PHE A 32 -8.22 -6.83 11.16
C PHE A 32 -8.36 -6.90 12.69
N VAL A 33 -7.43 -6.26 13.39
CA VAL A 33 -7.40 -6.22 14.86
C VAL A 33 -7.76 -4.82 15.35
N ILE A 34 -8.86 -4.72 16.10
CA ILE A 34 -9.33 -3.46 16.67
C ILE A 34 -8.98 -3.48 18.16
N LYS A 35 -7.99 -2.70 18.57
CA LYS A 35 -7.68 -2.43 19.97
C LYS A 35 -8.41 -1.18 20.43
N GLY A 36 -8.89 -1.16 21.66
CA GLY A 36 -9.61 -0.01 22.20
C GLY A 36 -11.11 -0.01 21.86
N TYR A 37 -11.77 -1.18 21.81
CA TYR A 37 -13.20 -1.26 21.47
C TYR A 37 -14.08 -0.37 22.39
N SER A 38 -13.71 -0.24 23.66
CA SER A 38 -14.38 0.61 24.63
C SER A 38 -14.38 2.10 24.25
N LEU A 39 -13.37 2.55 23.50
CA LEU A 39 -13.27 3.89 22.93
C LEU A 39 -13.96 3.99 21.57
N ALA A 40 -14.05 2.87 20.85
CA ALA A 40 -14.72 2.80 19.55
C ALA A 40 -16.25 2.83 19.69
N LYS A 41 -16.82 2.22 20.73
CA LYS A 41 -18.27 2.27 20.98
C LYS A 41 -18.71 3.68 21.38
N GLY A 42 -19.88 4.12 20.92
CA GLY A 42 -20.37 5.48 21.15
C GLY A 42 -19.88 6.52 20.13
N MET A 43 -19.11 6.11 19.10
CA MET A 43 -18.70 6.99 18.00
C MET A 43 -19.86 7.51 17.14
N GLY A 44 -21.04 6.88 17.23
CA GLY A 44 -22.26 7.26 16.53
C GLY A 44 -22.61 6.31 15.37
N ILE A 45 -23.91 6.22 15.09
CA ILE A 45 -24.46 5.37 14.03
C ILE A 45 -23.90 5.80 12.67
N GLY A 46 -23.53 4.83 11.84
CA GLY A 46 -22.96 5.05 10.50
C GLY A 46 -21.49 5.47 10.53
N LYS A 47 -20.87 5.63 11.71
CA LYS A 47 -19.42 5.80 11.83
C LYS A 47 -18.75 4.43 11.95
N TYR A 48 -17.57 4.31 11.35
CA TYR A 48 -16.84 3.05 11.27
C TYR A 48 -15.34 3.25 11.49
N ILE A 49 -14.70 2.12 11.81
CA ILE A 49 -13.25 1.95 11.79
C ILE A 49 -12.93 1.13 10.54
N ALA A 50 -11.99 1.64 9.73
CA ALA A 50 -11.50 0.94 8.55
C ALA A 50 -10.28 0.09 8.89
N SER A 51 -10.15 -1.08 8.26
CA SER A 51 -8.87 -1.78 8.18
C SER A 51 -7.95 -1.08 7.19
N ASP A 52 -6.67 -1.50 7.21
CA ASP A 52 -5.79 -1.25 6.08
C ASP A 52 -6.32 -1.93 4.81
N VAL A 53 -5.83 -1.45 3.68
CA VAL A 53 -6.17 -1.99 2.37
C VAL A 53 -5.42 -3.32 2.16
N PHE A 54 -6.12 -4.32 1.61
CA PHE A 54 -5.53 -5.61 1.27
C PHE A 54 -5.92 -6.04 -0.15
N SER A 55 -5.09 -6.89 -0.76
CA SER A 55 -5.28 -7.37 -2.12
C SER A 55 -5.99 -8.72 -2.16
N ALA A 56 -7.00 -8.85 -3.02
CA ALA A 56 -7.62 -10.13 -3.35
C ALA A 56 -8.08 -10.12 -4.82
N GLY A 57 -7.69 -11.15 -5.58
CA GLY A 57 -8.08 -11.32 -6.97
C GLY A 57 -7.67 -10.19 -7.93
N GLY A 58 -6.58 -9.48 -7.62
CA GLY A 58 -6.10 -8.34 -8.41
C GLY A 58 -6.78 -7.00 -8.08
N TYR A 59 -7.62 -6.95 -7.04
CA TYR A 59 -8.29 -5.74 -6.56
C TYR A 59 -7.95 -5.45 -5.12
N GLU A 60 -8.12 -4.19 -4.73
CA GLU A 60 -7.90 -3.66 -3.39
C GLU A 60 -9.22 -3.57 -2.62
N TRP A 61 -9.18 -4.01 -1.37
CA TRP A 61 -10.33 -4.15 -0.49
C TRP A 61 -10.03 -3.59 0.89
N ALA A 62 -11.06 -3.17 1.61
CA ALA A 62 -10.96 -2.79 3.02
C ALA A 62 -12.17 -3.28 3.81
N MET A 63 -11.99 -3.53 5.11
CA MET A 63 -13.07 -3.88 6.02
C MET A 63 -13.54 -2.64 6.77
N PHE A 64 -14.86 -2.48 6.94
CA PHE A 64 -15.48 -1.43 7.74
C PHE A 64 -16.25 -2.05 8.89
N PHE A 65 -15.80 -1.77 10.11
CA PHE A 65 -16.47 -2.17 11.34
C PHE A 65 -17.23 -0.98 11.93
N TYR A 66 -18.54 -1.13 12.15
CA TYR A 66 -19.42 -0.12 12.71
C TYR A 66 -19.79 -0.53 14.14
N PRO A 67 -19.14 0.00 15.18
CA PRO A 67 -19.43 -0.35 16.58
C PRO A 67 -20.88 -0.03 16.94
N ASP A 68 -21.38 1.11 16.48
CA ASP A 68 -22.74 1.58 16.77
C ASP A 68 -23.79 1.15 15.74
N GLY A 69 -23.39 0.32 14.78
CA GLY A 69 -24.25 -0.11 13.67
C GLY A 69 -24.25 0.90 12.51
N MET A 70 -24.60 0.42 11.33
CA MET A 70 -24.57 1.23 10.10
C MET A 70 -25.79 2.15 9.95
N TYR A 71 -26.97 1.69 10.38
CA TYR A 71 -28.25 2.37 10.12
C TYR A 71 -28.99 2.74 11.41
N PRO A 72 -29.67 3.91 11.45
CA PRO A 72 -30.44 4.35 12.63
C PRO A 72 -31.54 3.39 13.06
N GLU A 73 -32.14 2.68 12.11
CA GLU A 73 -33.26 1.74 12.33
C GLU A 73 -32.97 0.65 13.38
N ASP A 74 -31.70 0.27 13.53
CA ASP A 74 -31.29 -0.76 14.47
C ASP A 74 -31.03 -0.21 15.89
N ASN A 75 -31.21 1.10 16.12
CA ASN A 75 -31.06 1.80 17.41
C ASN A 75 -29.77 1.41 18.14
N SER A 76 -28.67 1.30 17.41
CA SER A 76 -27.39 0.84 17.95
C SER A 76 -27.50 -0.49 18.70
N THR A 77 -28.32 -1.44 18.24
CA THR A 77 -28.46 -2.75 18.90
C THR A 77 -27.38 -3.74 18.42
N TYR A 78 -26.87 -3.55 17.22
CA TYR A 78 -25.94 -4.44 16.54
C TYR A 78 -24.65 -3.73 16.21
N VAL A 79 -23.56 -4.50 16.14
CA VAL A 79 -22.38 -4.09 15.37
C VAL A 79 -22.60 -4.52 13.92
N SER A 80 -22.10 -3.72 12.98
CA SER A 80 -22.14 -4.06 11.55
C SER A 80 -20.72 -4.27 11.02
N LEU A 81 -20.58 -5.14 10.03
CA LEU A 81 -19.29 -5.44 9.42
C LEU A 81 -19.45 -5.60 7.92
N PHE A 82 -18.64 -4.85 7.17
CA PHE A 82 -18.69 -4.79 5.72
C PHE A 82 -17.29 -4.89 5.11
N ILE A 83 -17.25 -5.30 3.86
CA ILE A 83 -16.08 -5.29 2.98
C ILE A 83 -16.42 -4.34 1.84
N ALA A 84 -15.49 -3.45 1.52
CA ALA A 84 -15.64 -2.46 0.46
C ALA A 84 -14.56 -2.62 -0.61
N LEU A 85 -14.97 -2.40 -1.86
CA LEU A 85 -14.05 -2.33 -2.99
C LEU A 85 -13.40 -0.94 -3.04
N VAL A 86 -12.07 -0.89 -2.96
CA VAL A 86 -11.28 0.34 -2.97
C VAL A 86 -10.80 0.68 -4.39
N SER A 87 -10.45 -0.32 -5.20
CA SER A 87 -9.95 -0.11 -6.57
C SER A 87 -10.95 0.63 -7.47
N HIS A 88 -10.44 1.58 -8.26
CA HIS A 88 -11.18 2.33 -9.27
C HIS A 88 -11.38 1.52 -10.56
N THR A 89 -12.32 0.56 -10.56
CA THR A 89 -12.52 -0.36 -11.71
C THR A 89 -14.00 -0.56 -12.06
N THR A 90 -14.25 -1.30 -13.14
CA THR A 90 -15.56 -1.84 -13.53
C THR A 90 -16.12 -2.79 -12.47
N ASP A 91 -17.41 -3.13 -12.60
CA ASP A 91 -18.17 -4.04 -11.74
C ASP A 91 -17.39 -5.34 -11.41
N VAL A 92 -17.10 -5.56 -10.13
CA VAL A 92 -16.36 -6.73 -9.63
C VAL A 92 -17.34 -7.72 -9.03
N ARG A 93 -17.27 -8.99 -9.45
CA ARG A 93 -18.04 -10.08 -8.82
C ARG A 93 -17.24 -10.73 -7.71
N ALA A 94 -17.78 -10.75 -6.49
CA ALA A 94 -17.08 -11.30 -5.34
C ALA A 94 -17.98 -12.07 -4.37
N LEU A 95 -17.38 -13.05 -3.71
CA LEU A 95 -17.87 -13.77 -2.54
C LEU A 95 -17.07 -13.31 -1.33
N PHE A 96 -17.60 -13.52 -0.14
CA PHE A 96 -16.86 -13.21 1.07
C PHE A 96 -17.22 -14.09 2.26
N GLU A 97 -16.30 -14.14 3.19
CA GLU A 97 -16.46 -14.70 4.52
C GLU A 97 -15.95 -13.72 5.55
N LEU A 98 -16.72 -13.53 6.61
CA LEU A 98 -16.34 -12.72 7.76
C LEU A 98 -16.37 -13.60 9.00
N THR A 99 -15.25 -13.61 9.72
CA THR A 99 -15.07 -14.42 10.92
C THR A 99 -14.66 -13.54 12.07
N LEU A 100 -15.42 -13.59 13.16
CA LEU A 100 -15.04 -12.98 14.42
C LEU A 100 -14.39 -14.04 15.31
N PHE A 101 -13.12 -13.83 15.65
CA PHE A 101 -12.32 -14.84 16.36
C PHE A 101 -12.71 -14.94 17.83
N ASP A 102 -12.87 -16.18 18.27
CA ASP A 102 -12.88 -16.55 19.69
C ASP A 102 -11.47 -16.43 20.26
N GLN A 103 -11.33 -15.71 21.37
CA GLN A 103 -10.04 -15.45 22.02
C GLN A 103 -9.88 -16.24 23.33
N SER A 104 -10.76 -17.21 23.59
CA SER A 104 -10.67 -18.13 24.73
C SER A 104 -9.71 -19.31 24.51
N GLY A 105 -9.27 -19.56 23.27
CA GLY A 105 -8.47 -20.72 22.89
C GLY A 105 -9.28 -21.97 22.54
N LYS A 106 -10.62 -21.89 22.53
CA LYS A 106 -11.52 -23.00 22.17
C LYS A 106 -11.89 -23.03 20.68
N GLU A 107 -11.37 -22.09 19.89
CA GLU A 107 -11.60 -21.95 18.44
C GLU A 107 -13.07 -21.84 18.01
N ASN A 108 -13.96 -21.41 18.91
CA ASN A 108 -15.39 -21.26 18.62
C ASN A 108 -15.73 -19.95 17.90
N HIS A 109 -15.18 -19.75 16.71
CA HIS A 109 -15.30 -18.50 15.95
C HIS A 109 -16.73 -18.26 15.42
N ASN A 110 -17.16 -17.00 15.36
CA ASN A 110 -18.40 -16.65 14.66
C ASN A 110 -18.11 -16.44 13.18
N VAL A 111 -18.36 -17.47 12.36
CA VAL A 111 -18.14 -17.46 10.91
C VAL A 111 -19.45 -17.14 10.19
N ARG A 112 -19.41 -16.20 9.24
CA ARG A 112 -20.49 -15.95 8.30
C ARG A 112 -19.95 -15.93 6.87
N SER A 113 -20.31 -16.94 6.08
CA SER A 113 -19.71 -17.21 4.77
C SER A 113 -20.72 -17.19 3.65
N HIS A 114 -20.43 -16.46 2.58
CA HIS A 114 -21.16 -16.51 1.32
C HIS A 114 -20.53 -17.48 0.31
N PHE A 115 -19.43 -18.16 0.63
CA PHE A 115 -18.85 -19.18 -0.25
C PHE A 115 -19.73 -20.44 -0.38
N HIS A 116 -20.60 -20.70 0.59
CA HIS A 116 -21.38 -21.93 0.70
C HIS A 116 -22.90 -21.70 0.63
N HIS A 117 -23.37 -20.46 0.41
CA HIS A 117 -24.81 -20.19 0.36
C HIS A 117 -25.46 -20.64 -0.96
N SER A 118 -26.71 -21.11 -0.81
CA SER A 118 -27.64 -21.69 -1.79
C SER A 118 -27.47 -21.24 -3.25
N PRO A 119 -27.66 -22.14 -4.24
CA PRO A 119 -27.55 -21.87 -5.69
C PRO A 119 -28.45 -20.74 -6.24
N VAL A 120 -29.29 -20.11 -5.40
CA VAL A 120 -30.20 -19.01 -5.75
C VAL A 120 -29.53 -17.63 -5.62
N ALA A 121 -28.51 -17.47 -4.77
CA ALA A 121 -27.81 -16.20 -4.59
C ALA A 121 -26.40 -16.27 -5.15
N GLY A 122 -26.19 -15.68 -6.34
CA GLY A 122 -24.87 -15.57 -6.94
C GLY A 122 -23.95 -14.59 -6.21
N PRO A 123 -22.65 -14.56 -6.59
CA PRO A 123 -21.69 -13.57 -6.12
C PRO A 123 -22.20 -12.12 -6.22
N TYR A 124 -21.86 -11.29 -5.24
CA TYR A 124 -22.19 -9.87 -5.25
C TYR A 124 -21.48 -9.17 -6.41
N THR A 125 -22.19 -8.28 -7.09
CA THR A 125 -21.60 -7.38 -8.09
C THR A 125 -21.39 -6.02 -7.45
N LEU A 126 -20.14 -5.64 -7.25
CA LEU A 126 -19.73 -4.41 -6.57
C LEU A 126 -19.20 -3.41 -7.59
N LYS A 127 -19.75 -2.20 -7.56
CA LYS A 127 -19.21 -1.06 -8.29
C LYS A 127 -18.11 -0.38 -7.48
N PHE A 128 -17.41 0.58 -8.08
CA PHE A 128 -16.49 1.45 -7.35
C PHE A 128 -17.13 2.00 -6.07
N ARG A 129 -16.43 1.87 -4.93
CA ARG A 129 -16.91 2.20 -3.56
C ARG A 129 -18.15 1.43 -3.08
N GLY A 130 -18.56 0.39 -3.79
CA GLY A 130 -19.57 -0.55 -3.32
C GLY A 130 -19.07 -1.33 -2.11
N SER A 131 -20.00 -1.71 -1.23
CA SER A 131 -19.71 -2.56 -0.08
C SER A 131 -20.73 -3.68 0.07
N MET A 132 -20.30 -4.79 0.66
CA MET A 132 -21.11 -5.96 0.99
C MET A 132 -20.77 -6.44 2.40
N GLY A 133 -21.74 -6.99 3.11
CA GLY A 133 -21.55 -7.36 4.51
C GLY A 133 -22.85 -7.55 5.26
N TYR A 134 -22.76 -7.50 6.58
CA TYR A 134 -23.89 -7.77 7.47
C TYR A 134 -24.22 -6.53 8.30
N LYS A 135 -25.40 -5.95 8.04
CA LYS A 135 -25.96 -4.86 8.87
C LYS A 135 -26.14 -5.28 10.33
N ARG A 136 -26.61 -6.50 10.57
CA ARG A 136 -26.82 -7.10 11.90
C ARG A 136 -25.81 -8.23 12.11
N PHE A 137 -24.52 -7.91 12.13
CA PHE A 137 -23.44 -8.91 12.21
C PHE A 137 -23.41 -9.60 13.58
N PHE A 138 -23.42 -8.83 14.66
CA PHE A 138 -23.50 -9.40 16.01
C PHE A 138 -24.24 -8.44 16.95
N ARG A 139 -25.00 -8.97 17.92
CA ARG A 139 -25.68 -8.14 18.92
C ARG A 139 -24.65 -7.53 19.87
N ARG A 140 -24.64 -6.20 20.02
CA ARG A 140 -23.60 -5.52 20.81
C ARG A 140 -23.53 -6.00 22.25
N LYS A 141 -24.69 -6.08 22.93
CA LYS A 141 -24.77 -6.56 24.33
C LYS A 141 -24.22 -7.98 24.52
N HIS A 142 -24.28 -8.82 23.49
CA HIS A 142 -23.71 -10.16 23.54
C HIS A 142 -22.22 -10.14 23.21
N LEU A 143 -21.79 -9.32 22.24
CA LEU A 143 -20.38 -9.15 21.88
C LEU A 143 -19.56 -8.76 23.11
N GLU A 144 -20.05 -7.76 23.85
CA GLU A 144 -19.38 -7.19 25.03
C GLU A 144 -19.25 -8.17 26.20
N LYS A 145 -20.01 -9.26 26.20
CA LYS A 145 -19.97 -10.32 27.21
C LYS A 145 -19.36 -11.63 26.67
N SER A 146 -18.97 -11.65 25.40
CA SER A 146 -18.48 -12.84 24.72
C SER A 146 -16.97 -12.98 24.82
N THR A 147 -16.47 -14.16 24.48
CA THR A 147 -15.03 -14.42 24.35
C THR A 147 -14.42 -13.82 23.07
N PHE A 148 -15.23 -13.19 22.22
CA PHE A 148 -14.76 -12.48 21.02
C PHE A 148 -14.11 -11.14 21.35
N LEU A 149 -14.50 -10.50 22.45
CA LEU A 149 -13.90 -9.27 22.97
C LEU A 149 -13.06 -9.63 24.19
N LYS A 150 -11.73 -9.54 24.06
CA LYS A 150 -10.78 -9.82 25.14
C LYS A 150 -9.73 -8.73 25.19
N ASP A 151 -9.39 -8.26 26.39
CA ASP A 151 -8.40 -7.19 26.60
C ASP A 151 -8.69 -5.94 25.73
N ASP A 152 -9.97 -5.57 25.68
CA ASP A 152 -10.51 -4.48 24.85
C ASP A 152 -10.20 -4.58 23.35
N CYS A 153 -10.00 -5.81 22.87
CA CYS A 153 -9.55 -6.11 21.53
C CYS A 153 -10.51 -7.05 20.80
N LEU A 154 -10.84 -6.73 19.55
CA LEU A 154 -11.55 -7.61 18.61
C LEU A 154 -10.58 -8.07 17.52
N LYS A 155 -10.66 -9.34 17.12
CA LYS A 155 -9.93 -9.87 15.96
C LYS A 155 -10.94 -10.39 14.95
N ILE A 156 -10.87 -9.84 13.74
CA ILE A 156 -11.77 -10.16 12.64
C ILE A 156 -10.95 -10.67 11.48
N HIS A 157 -11.31 -11.82 10.93
CA HIS A 157 -10.78 -12.32 9.67
C HIS A 157 -11.77 -12.08 8.55
N CYS A 158 -11.27 -11.73 7.38
CA CYS A 158 -12.03 -11.62 6.17
C CYS A 158 -11.36 -12.45 5.09
N THR A 159 -12.14 -13.22 4.34
CA THR A 159 -11.71 -13.82 3.08
C THR A 159 -12.60 -13.30 1.97
N VAL A 160 -12.00 -12.72 0.93
CA VAL A 160 -12.69 -12.25 -0.27
C VAL A 160 -12.34 -13.19 -1.41
N GLY A 161 -13.36 -13.69 -2.10
CA GLY A 161 -13.22 -14.54 -3.26
C GLY A 161 -13.67 -13.81 -4.52
N VAL A 162 -12.74 -13.34 -5.34
CA VAL A 162 -13.07 -12.63 -6.58
C VAL A 162 -13.32 -13.62 -7.71
N VAL A 163 -14.46 -13.49 -8.36
CA VAL A 163 -14.88 -14.38 -9.44
C VAL A 163 -14.23 -13.92 -10.75
N VAL A 164 -13.35 -14.76 -11.27
CA VAL A 164 -12.66 -14.54 -12.53
C VAL A 164 -13.13 -15.58 -13.56
N THR A 165 -13.43 -15.12 -14.76
CA THR A 165 -13.81 -15.99 -15.88
C THR A 165 -12.74 -15.88 -16.95
N PHE A 166 -12.21 -17.02 -17.39
CA PHE A 166 -11.29 -17.08 -18.51
C PHE A 166 -11.69 -18.22 -19.45
N ASN A 167 -11.50 -17.98 -20.74
CA ASN A 167 -11.63 -19.01 -21.75
C ASN A 167 -10.42 -19.93 -21.58
N SER A 168 -10.65 -21.18 -21.17
CA SER A 168 -9.57 -22.10 -20.81
C SER A 168 -8.80 -22.53 -22.06
N LYS A 169 -7.69 -21.85 -22.36
CA LYS A 169 -6.57 -22.46 -23.08
C LYS A 169 -5.59 -23.03 -22.03
N LEU A 170 -5.67 -24.35 -21.82
CA LEU A 170 -4.66 -25.23 -21.23
C LEU A 170 -4.26 -24.95 -19.76
N ASN A 171 -3.76 -25.98 -19.06
CA ASN A 171 -3.20 -25.86 -17.72
C ASN A 171 -2.24 -24.66 -17.67
N PRO A 172 -2.40 -23.69 -16.75
CA PRO A 172 -1.46 -22.59 -16.68
C PRO A 172 -0.11 -23.18 -16.32
N ILE A 173 0.80 -23.19 -17.30
CA ILE A 173 2.22 -23.48 -17.09
C ILE A 173 2.63 -22.60 -15.92
N GLN A 174 3.01 -23.23 -14.81
CA GLN A 174 3.50 -22.50 -13.66
C GLN A 174 4.86 -21.91 -14.08
N VAL A 175 4.87 -20.60 -14.31
CA VAL A 175 6.11 -19.88 -14.60
C VAL A 175 6.77 -19.57 -13.26
N PRO A 176 7.98 -20.10 -12.97
CA PRO A 176 8.68 -19.76 -11.74
C PRO A 176 9.00 -18.26 -11.70
N GLU A 177 9.21 -17.72 -10.50
CA GLU A 177 9.65 -16.34 -10.34
C GLU A 177 11.01 -16.10 -11.02
N SER A 178 11.26 -14.85 -11.40
CA SER A 178 12.51 -14.46 -12.04
C SER A 178 13.69 -14.71 -11.10
N ASN A 179 14.65 -15.52 -11.54
CA ASN A 179 15.91 -15.78 -10.84
C ASN A 179 17.06 -14.87 -11.31
N LEU A 180 16.76 -13.84 -12.12
CA LEU A 180 17.75 -12.94 -12.69
C LEU A 180 18.56 -12.23 -11.60
N GLY A 181 17.87 -11.69 -10.59
CA GLY A 181 18.51 -11.03 -9.45
C GLY A 181 19.44 -11.98 -8.69
N THR A 182 19.03 -13.23 -8.51
CA THR A 182 19.87 -14.26 -7.88
C THR A 182 21.13 -14.54 -8.70
N HIS A 183 21.00 -14.72 -10.02
CA HIS A 183 22.16 -14.99 -10.88
C HIS A 183 23.17 -13.83 -10.90
N PHE A 184 22.70 -12.58 -11.01
CA PHE A 184 23.58 -11.41 -10.90
C PHE A 184 24.15 -11.24 -9.49
N GLY A 185 23.36 -11.54 -8.46
CA GLY A 185 23.83 -11.56 -7.08
C GLY A 185 25.00 -12.53 -6.87
N THR A 186 24.90 -13.75 -7.41
CA THR A 186 25.99 -14.74 -7.39
C THR A 186 27.22 -14.24 -8.15
N LEU A 187 27.04 -13.49 -9.25
CA LEU A 187 28.15 -12.86 -9.98
C LEU A 187 28.88 -11.83 -9.11
N LEU A 188 28.16 -11.03 -8.33
CA LEU A 188 28.75 -10.09 -7.37
C LEU A 188 29.50 -10.81 -6.24
N GLU A 189 28.91 -11.88 -5.68
CA GLU A 189 29.48 -12.64 -4.55
C GLU A 189 30.74 -13.42 -4.89
N ASN A 190 30.79 -14.00 -6.10
CA ASN A 190 31.94 -14.80 -6.54
C ASN A 190 33.05 -13.95 -7.18
N GLU A 191 32.80 -12.66 -7.40
CA GLU A 191 33.76 -11.68 -7.95
C GLU A 191 34.33 -12.05 -9.34
N GLN A 192 33.74 -13.05 -10.00
CA GLN A 192 34.27 -13.60 -11.25
C GLN A 192 34.02 -12.64 -12.42
N GLY A 193 35.11 -12.19 -13.04
CA GLY A 193 35.03 -11.27 -14.18
C GLY A 193 34.94 -9.80 -13.79
N SER A 194 35.15 -9.48 -12.50
CA SER A 194 35.21 -8.10 -12.01
C SER A 194 36.25 -7.28 -12.78
N ASP A 195 35.83 -6.12 -13.29
CA ASP A 195 36.65 -5.19 -14.06
C ASP A 195 36.78 -3.81 -13.40
N VAL A 196 36.23 -3.67 -12.18
CA VAL A 196 36.41 -2.52 -11.29
C VAL A 196 36.43 -2.95 -9.81
N THR A 197 37.24 -2.28 -9.01
CA THR A 197 37.33 -2.41 -7.55
C THR A 197 37.06 -1.06 -6.90
N PHE A 198 36.12 -1.01 -5.95
CA PHE A 198 35.88 0.17 -5.14
C PHE A 198 36.60 0.07 -3.80
N LEU A 199 37.26 1.14 -3.39
CA LEU A 199 37.88 1.31 -2.08
C LEU A 199 36.98 2.19 -1.23
N VAL A 200 36.30 1.59 -0.24
CA VAL A 200 35.29 2.27 0.58
C VAL A 200 35.62 2.04 2.05
N GLY A 201 35.97 3.10 2.78
CA GLY A 201 36.30 2.99 4.22
C GLY A 201 37.43 2.00 4.55
N GLY A 202 38.33 1.71 3.61
CA GLY A 202 39.39 0.71 3.76
C GLY A 202 39.02 -0.71 3.29
N GLU A 203 37.76 -0.95 2.95
CA GLU A 203 37.27 -2.21 2.37
C GLU A 203 37.32 -2.19 0.84
N ARG A 204 37.53 -3.37 0.23
CA ARG A 204 37.57 -3.57 -1.22
C ARG A 204 36.27 -4.22 -1.67
N PHE A 205 35.61 -3.63 -2.66
CA PHE A 205 34.40 -4.17 -3.28
C PHE A 205 34.63 -4.40 -4.77
N TYR A 206 34.58 -5.64 -5.22
CA TYR A 206 34.75 -6.00 -6.63
C TYR A 206 33.40 -5.97 -7.36
N ALA A 207 33.39 -5.44 -8.59
CA ALA A 207 32.17 -5.26 -9.36
C ALA A 207 32.43 -5.23 -10.87
N HIS A 208 31.34 -5.05 -11.64
CA HIS A 208 31.31 -5.12 -13.09
C HIS A 208 30.78 -3.79 -13.67
N LYS A 209 31.61 -3.08 -14.44
CA LYS A 209 31.31 -1.78 -15.03
C LYS A 209 30.03 -1.80 -15.84
N LEU A 210 29.79 -2.84 -16.63
CA LEU A 210 28.58 -2.96 -17.46
C LEU A 210 27.30 -3.10 -16.63
N VAL A 211 27.32 -3.88 -15.56
CA VAL A 211 26.15 -4.05 -14.67
C VAL A 211 25.85 -2.74 -13.96
N LEU A 212 26.88 -2.08 -13.43
CA LEU A 212 26.76 -0.78 -12.76
C LEU A 212 26.21 0.29 -13.71
N ALA A 213 26.78 0.38 -14.93
CA ALA A 213 26.38 1.34 -15.94
C ALA A 213 24.95 1.11 -16.46
N ALA A 214 24.50 -0.14 -16.58
CA ALA A 214 23.13 -0.45 -16.98
C ALA A 214 22.09 -0.01 -15.94
N ARG A 215 22.48 0.10 -14.66
CA ARG A 215 21.58 0.34 -13.53
C ARG A 215 21.67 1.74 -12.97
N SER A 216 22.77 2.46 -13.22
CA SER A 216 23.04 3.80 -12.71
C SER A 216 23.60 4.67 -13.82
N THR A 217 22.90 5.77 -14.11
CA THR A 217 23.35 6.79 -15.07
C THR A 217 24.64 7.47 -14.61
N THR A 218 24.85 7.60 -13.30
CA THR A 218 26.10 8.10 -12.71
C THR A 218 27.26 7.16 -13.05
N PHE A 219 27.12 5.85 -12.83
CA PHE A 219 28.17 4.89 -13.20
C PHE A 219 28.37 4.76 -14.71
N LEU A 220 27.29 4.83 -15.51
CA LEU A 220 27.39 4.87 -16.97
C LEU A 220 28.25 6.04 -17.41
N THR A 221 27.97 7.22 -16.86
CA THR A 221 28.73 8.43 -17.17
C THR A 221 30.17 8.28 -16.71
N GLN A 222 30.41 7.82 -15.48
CA GLN A 222 31.75 7.64 -14.92
C GLN A 222 32.62 6.69 -15.76
N PHE A 223 32.09 5.53 -16.15
CA PHE A 223 32.90 4.49 -16.81
C PHE A 223 32.98 4.61 -18.34
N PHE A 224 31.93 5.11 -18.99
CA PHE A 224 31.88 5.12 -20.46
C PHE A 224 31.96 6.51 -21.07
N ASN A 225 31.59 7.56 -20.33
CA ASN A 225 31.58 8.94 -20.83
C ASN A 225 32.59 9.86 -20.12
N GLY A 226 33.12 9.44 -18.97
CA GLY A 226 34.02 10.21 -18.12
C GLY A 226 35.50 10.03 -18.46
N ILE A 227 36.37 10.69 -17.70
CA ILE A 227 37.83 10.62 -17.84
C ILE A 227 38.39 9.32 -17.22
N GLU A 228 37.62 8.66 -16.36
CA GLU A 228 38.04 7.48 -15.58
C GLU A 228 37.83 6.13 -16.29
N LYS A 229 37.63 6.13 -17.63
CA LYS A 229 37.26 4.89 -18.37
C LYS A 229 38.21 3.72 -18.12
N ASN A 230 39.50 4.04 -17.97
CA ASN A 230 40.58 3.06 -17.79
C ASN A 230 40.93 2.77 -16.32
N ASN A 231 40.33 3.48 -15.36
CA ASN A 231 40.60 3.21 -13.95
C ASN A 231 39.94 1.88 -13.55
N ARG A 232 40.76 1.01 -12.96
CA ARG A 232 40.29 -0.25 -12.35
C ARG A 232 39.99 -0.08 -10.87
N GLU A 233 40.54 0.93 -10.21
CA GLU A 233 40.27 1.24 -8.80
C GLU A 233 39.57 2.59 -8.67
N VAL A 234 38.50 2.63 -7.87
CA VAL A 234 37.70 3.84 -7.61
C VAL A 234 37.59 4.03 -6.09
N VAL A 235 37.96 5.21 -5.60
CA VAL A 235 37.86 5.52 -4.16
C VAL A 235 36.51 6.17 -3.86
N VAL A 236 35.78 5.63 -2.88
CA VAL A 236 34.52 6.20 -2.37
C VAL A 236 34.74 6.63 -0.93
N ILE A 237 34.70 7.95 -0.69
CA ILE A 237 35.08 8.56 0.60
C ILE A 237 33.89 8.93 1.49
N ASP A 238 32.71 9.05 0.91
CA ASP A 238 31.51 9.66 1.52
C ASP A 238 30.40 8.65 1.82
N ILE A 239 30.68 7.35 1.69
CA ILE A 239 29.71 6.28 1.93
C ILE A 239 30.35 5.24 2.84
N GLU A 240 29.61 4.84 3.88
CA GLU A 240 30.03 3.77 4.77
C GLU A 240 30.04 2.41 4.03
N PRO A 241 30.99 1.50 4.34
CA PRO A 241 31.09 0.21 3.65
C PRO A 241 29.77 -0.58 3.63
N LYS A 242 29.04 -0.62 4.76
CA LYS A 242 27.73 -1.29 4.85
C LYS A 242 26.67 -0.68 3.93
N VAL A 243 26.66 0.64 3.74
CA VAL A 243 25.71 1.34 2.86
C VAL A 243 26.08 1.07 1.41
N PHE A 244 27.38 1.10 1.08
CA PHE A 244 27.86 0.77 -0.25
C PHE A 244 27.59 -0.69 -0.62
N LYS A 245 27.73 -1.63 0.32
CA LYS A 245 27.35 -3.02 0.15
C LYS A 245 25.86 -3.17 -0.20
N ALA A 246 24.97 -2.45 0.50
CA ALA A 246 23.55 -2.44 0.18
C ALA A 246 23.22 -1.80 -1.17
N LEU A 247 23.95 -0.74 -1.54
CA LEU A 247 23.86 -0.12 -2.86
C LEU A 247 24.19 -1.13 -3.97
N LEU A 248 25.32 -1.85 -3.84
CA LEU A 248 25.72 -2.89 -4.79
C LEU A 248 24.71 -4.04 -4.81
N HIS A 249 24.27 -4.51 -3.64
CA HIS A 249 23.24 -5.54 -3.56
C HIS A 249 22.00 -5.15 -4.36
N PHE A 250 21.51 -3.92 -4.18
CA PHE A 250 20.36 -3.42 -4.93
C PHE A 250 20.63 -3.35 -6.44
N ILE A 251 21.81 -2.90 -6.86
CA ILE A 251 22.15 -2.82 -8.29
C ILE A 251 22.05 -4.18 -8.97
N TYR A 252 22.54 -5.24 -8.32
CA TYR A 252 22.58 -6.60 -8.90
C TYR A 252 21.29 -7.40 -8.68
N ARG A 253 20.60 -7.20 -7.56
CA ARG A 253 19.42 -8.01 -7.18
C ARG A 253 18.09 -7.29 -7.32
N ASP A 254 18.09 -5.97 -7.49
CA ASP A 254 16.89 -5.09 -7.46
C ASP A 254 16.04 -5.28 -6.19
N ALA A 255 16.70 -5.60 -5.07
CA ALA A 255 16.09 -5.81 -3.77
C ALA A 255 16.95 -5.20 -2.66
N LEU A 256 16.31 -4.79 -1.55
CA LEU A 256 17.02 -4.44 -0.33
C LEU A 256 17.59 -5.71 0.32
N ILE A 257 18.64 -5.56 1.11
CA ILE A 257 19.16 -6.68 1.91
C ILE A 257 18.09 -7.04 2.96
N GLU A 258 17.73 -8.32 3.05
CA GLU A 258 16.84 -8.88 4.07
C GLU A 258 17.57 -9.05 5.42
N ASP A 259 18.29 -8.02 5.83
CA ASP A 259 18.90 -7.97 7.15
C ASP A 259 17.97 -7.13 8.01
N GLU A 260 17.20 -7.82 8.86
CA GLU A 260 16.20 -7.19 9.72
C GLU A 260 16.84 -6.05 10.54
N GLU A 261 18.10 -6.19 10.96
CA GLU A 261 18.82 -5.18 11.74
C GLU A 261 19.06 -3.86 10.98
N LEU A 262 19.20 -3.91 9.65
CA LEU A 262 19.52 -2.74 8.82
C LEU A 262 18.31 -1.85 8.53
N PHE A 263 17.09 -2.39 8.62
CA PHE A 263 15.85 -1.69 8.27
C PHE A 263 14.80 -1.69 9.40
N VAL A 264 15.17 -2.04 10.65
CA VAL A 264 14.26 -1.93 11.80
C VAL A 264 13.75 -0.49 11.91
N SER A 265 12.43 -0.33 12.02
CA SER A 265 11.80 0.93 12.44
C SER A 265 12.39 1.34 13.79
N HIS A 266 13.21 2.38 13.79
CA HIS A 266 13.97 2.76 14.96
C HIS A 266 13.11 3.60 15.90
N SER A 267 12.22 2.96 16.67
CA SER A 267 11.65 3.58 17.87
C SER A 267 12.72 3.86 18.94
N SER A 268 13.92 3.29 18.78
CA SER A 268 15.06 3.37 19.69
C SER A 268 16.14 4.38 19.28
N ILE A 269 16.11 4.93 18.05
CA ILE A 269 17.02 6.02 17.65
C ILE A 269 16.38 7.36 18.05
N LEU A 270 17.17 8.24 18.66
CA LEU A 270 16.72 9.59 18.98
C LEU A 270 16.30 10.31 17.68
N PRO A 271 15.15 10.99 17.61
CA PRO A 271 14.68 11.60 16.37
C PRO A 271 15.69 12.52 15.65
N SER A 272 16.58 13.17 16.40
CA SER A 272 17.66 13.99 15.86
C SER A 272 18.73 13.22 15.08
N MET A 273 18.84 11.90 15.26
CA MET A 273 19.81 11.03 14.62
C MET A 273 19.26 10.31 13.39
N ILE A 274 18.09 10.73 12.89
CA ILE A 274 17.47 10.13 11.70
C ILE A 274 18.36 10.27 10.45
N SER A 275 19.11 11.37 10.31
CA SER A 275 20.10 11.53 9.23
C SER A 275 21.19 10.46 9.27
N GLU A 276 21.51 9.94 10.46
CA GLU A 276 22.52 8.90 10.67
C GLU A 276 21.99 7.47 10.50
N SER A 277 20.66 7.33 10.36
CA SER A 277 20.01 6.04 10.13
C SER A 277 20.48 5.41 8.82
N PHE A 278 20.49 4.08 8.78
CA PHE A 278 20.90 3.34 7.60
C PHE A 278 20.03 3.68 6.38
N ALA A 279 18.71 3.80 6.57
CA ALA A 279 17.77 4.17 5.50
C ALA A 279 18.03 5.57 4.94
N ALA A 280 18.37 6.57 5.78
CA ALA A 280 18.71 7.91 5.31
C ALA A 280 20.06 7.95 4.57
N LYS A 281 21.07 7.21 5.05
CA LYS A 281 22.37 7.09 4.36
C LYS A 281 22.23 6.37 3.02
N LEU A 282 21.42 5.32 2.95
CA LEU A 282 21.14 4.61 1.70
C LEU A 282 20.30 5.46 0.75
N LEU A 283 19.38 6.29 1.24
CA LEU A 283 18.67 7.30 0.45
C LEU A 283 19.64 8.30 -0.20
N ALA A 284 20.61 8.80 0.58
CA ALA A 284 21.65 9.71 0.08
C ALA A 284 22.48 9.06 -1.04
N ALA A 285 22.91 7.79 -0.84
CA ALA A 285 23.62 7.03 -1.85
C ALA A 285 22.78 6.76 -3.11
N ALA A 286 21.49 6.43 -2.93
CA ALA A 286 20.56 6.22 -4.03
C ALA A 286 20.39 7.47 -4.90
N GLU A 287 20.30 8.65 -4.27
CA GLU A 287 20.26 9.93 -4.98
C GLU A 287 21.56 10.19 -5.74
N LYS A 288 22.71 10.04 -5.06
CA LYS A 288 24.04 10.24 -5.66
C LYS A 288 24.26 9.39 -6.92
N TYR A 289 23.82 8.14 -6.90
CA TYR A 289 23.98 7.21 -8.01
C TYR A 289 22.76 7.11 -8.94
N GLY A 290 21.75 7.97 -8.78
CA GLY A 290 20.60 8.02 -9.69
C GLY A 290 19.71 6.77 -9.67
N LEU A 291 19.59 6.09 -8.53
CA LEU A 291 18.83 4.86 -8.38
C LEU A 291 17.40 5.14 -7.91
N VAL A 292 16.54 5.55 -8.84
CA VAL A 292 15.16 6.03 -8.57
C VAL A 292 14.33 5.04 -7.73
N ARG A 293 14.35 3.75 -8.08
CA ARG A 293 13.57 2.73 -7.34
C ARG A 293 14.11 2.50 -5.93
N LEU A 294 15.43 2.49 -5.74
CA LEU A 294 16.03 2.39 -4.40
C LEU A 294 15.65 3.61 -3.54
N LYS A 295 15.67 4.80 -4.15
CA LYS A 295 15.24 6.05 -3.50
C LYS A 295 13.82 5.92 -2.95
N LEU A 296 12.88 5.40 -3.74
CA LEU A 296 11.49 5.18 -3.30
C LEU A 296 11.37 4.12 -2.20
N LEU A 297 12.17 3.06 -2.25
CA LEU A 297 12.21 2.05 -1.19
C LEU A 297 12.70 2.64 0.14
N CYS A 298 13.79 3.43 0.12
CA CYS A 298 14.27 4.12 1.31
C CYS A 298 13.24 5.12 1.86
N GLN A 299 12.55 5.85 0.97
CA GLN A 299 11.44 6.73 1.35
C GLN A 299 10.31 5.98 2.06
N SER A 300 9.93 4.80 1.55
CA SER A 300 8.90 3.95 2.16
C SER A 300 9.28 3.49 3.57
N VAL A 301 10.56 3.14 3.80
CA VAL A 301 11.07 2.78 5.13
C VAL A 301 10.98 3.98 6.08
N LEU A 302 11.55 5.14 5.69
CA LEU A 302 11.53 6.34 6.53
C LEU A 302 10.12 6.86 6.81
N CYS A 303 9.18 6.65 5.89
CA CYS A 303 7.78 7.03 6.06
C CYS A 303 7.11 6.35 7.27
N LYS A 304 7.55 5.13 7.63
CA LYS A 304 7.00 4.38 8.77
C LYS A 304 7.33 5.01 10.12
N ASP A 305 8.41 5.81 10.17
CA ASP A 305 8.90 6.43 11.40
C ASP A 305 8.37 7.85 11.59
N ILE A 306 7.45 8.32 10.74
CA ILE A 306 6.84 9.66 10.86
C ILE A 306 5.91 9.72 12.08
N CYS A 307 6.29 10.56 13.04
CA CYS A 307 5.49 10.93 14.21
C CYS A 307 5.73 12.41 14.56
N THR A 308 5.08 12.93 15.61
CA THR A 308 5.20 14.34 16.01
C THR A 308 6.63 14.77 16.30
N ASN A 309 7.46 13.88 16.83
CA ASN A 309 8.83 14.19 17.27
C ASN A 309 9.87 14.00 16.15
N SER A 310 9.55 13.19 15.12
CA SER A 310 10.47 12.83 14.04
C SER A 310 10.21 13.54 12.72
N VAL A 311 8.96 13.99 12.47
CA VAL A 311 8.54 14.53 11.16
C VAL A 311 9.44 15.67 10.67
N ALA A 312 9.93 16.50 11.59
CA ALA A 312 10.78 17.62 11.24
C ALA A 312 12.16 17.17 10.71
N TYR A 313 12.79 16.21 11.38
CA TYR A 313 14.08 15.65 10.94
C TYR A 313 13.93 14.81 9.66
N ILE A 314 12.84 14.05 9.52
CA ILE A 314 12.55 13.30 8.30
C ILE A 314 12.30 14.26 7.13
N LEU A 315 11.63 15.40 7.36
CA LEU A 315 11.41 16.42 6.33
C LEU A 315 12.72 17.02 5.84
N ASP A 316 13.68 17.30 6.72
CA ASP A 316 15.02 17.77 6.37
C ASP A 316 15.76 16.73 5.51
N VAL A 317 15.79 15.46 5.94
CA VAL A 317 16.36 14.36 5.14
C VAL A 317 15.69 14.27 3.76
N ALA A 318 14.36 14.40 3.71
CA ALA A 318 13.61 14.29 2.48
C ALA A 318 13.90 15.45 1.51
N ASP A 319 14.06 16.66 2.02
CA ASP A 319 14.46 17.82 1.23
C ASP A 319 15.89 17.69 0.71
N ARG A 320 16.83 17.36 1.61
CA ARG A 320 18.26 17.25 1.31
C ARG A 320 18.56 16.27 0.18
N TYR A 321 17.83 15.15 0.14
CA TYR A 321 18.05 14.10 -0.86
C TYR A 321 16.96 14.08 -1.94
N CYS A 322 16.24 15.19 -2.16
CA CYS A 322 15.22 15.35 -3.20
C CYS A 322 14.14 14.25 -3.20
N ALA A 323 13.80 13.70 -2.03
CA ALA A 323 12.81 12.65 -1.83
C ALA A 323 11.40 13.25 -1.82
N THR A 324 10.86 13.46 -3.02
CA THR A 324 9.64 14.23 -3.26
C THR A 324 8.38 13.65 -2.61
N GLU A 325 8.22 12.33 -2.62
CA GLU A 325 7.05 11.63 -2.09
C GLU A 325 7.05 11.70 -0.56
N LEU A 326 8.18 11.37 0.06
CA LEU A 326 8.37 11.46 1.52
C LEU A 326 8.19 12.90 2.01
N LYS A 327 8.79 13.87 1.31
CA LYS A 327 8.63 15.29 1.61
C LYS A 327 7.16 15.71 1.58
N SER A 328 6.40 15.28 0.57
CA SER A 328 4.97 15.57 0.45
C SER A 328 4.18 15.00 1.64
N ILE A 329 4.50 13.77 2.08
CA ILE A 329 3.87 13.12 3.22
C ILE A 329 4.20 13.87 4.52
N CYS A 330 5.47 14.21 4.75
CA CYS A 330 5.91 14.99 5.91
C CYS A 330 5.20 16.34 5.99
N LEU A 331 5.10 17.09 4.88
CA LEU A 331 4.40 18.38 4.86
C LEU A 331 2.91 18.25 5.17
N LYS A 332 2.24 17.21 4.68
CA LYS A 332 0.83 16.93 5.00
C LYS A 332 0.65 16.58 6.48
N TYR A 333 1.53 15.73 7.02
CA TYR A 333 1.52 15.38 8.44
C TYR A 333 1.76 16.59 9.33
N PHE A 334 2.74 17.43 8.98
CA PHE A 334 3.04 18.68 9.67
C PHE A 334 1.81 19.58 9.70
N ALA A 335 1.18 19.83 8.56
CA ALA A 335 0.01 20.71 8.48
C ALA A 335 -1.16 20.21 9.34
N ALA A 336 -1.37 18.89 9.41
CA ALA A 336 -2.41 18.29 10.25
C ALA A 336 -2.10 18.34 11.76
N ASN A 337 -0.83 18.48 12.16
CA ASN A 337 -0.37 18.41 13.55
C ASN A 337 0.45 19.64 13.99
N ALA A 338 0.31 20.77 13.29
CA ALA A 338 1.21 21.92 13.41
C ALA A 338 1.33 22.42 14.85
N SER A 339 0.22 22.49 15.59
CA SER A 339 0.18 22.97 16.98
C SER A 339 1.04 22.16 17.97
N ILE A 340 1.28 20.88 17.66
CA ILE A 340 2.12 19.99 18.46
C ILE A 340 3.55 20.03 17.92
N VAL A 341 3.72 19.86 16.61
CA VAL A 341 5.05 19.79 15.98
C VAL A 341 5.85 21.07 16.20
N MET A 342 5.21 22.24 16.16
CA MET A 342 5.87 23.54 16.38
C MET A 342 6.46 23.72 17.79
N LYS A 343 6.11 22.85 18.74
CA LYS A 343 6.66 22.84 20.10
C LYS A 343 7.81 21.84 20.29
N THR A 344 8.21 21.14 19.23
CA THR A 344 9.26 20.11 19.30
C THR A 344 10.64 20.68 18.97
N ASP A 345 11.68 20.08 19.54
CA ASP A 345 13.07 20.42 19.25
C ASP A 345 13.39 20.26 17.74
N GLY A 346 12.75 19.29 17.07
CA GLY A 346 12.91 19.09 15.64
C GLY A 346 12.40 20.27 14.81
N PHE A 347 11.33 20.94 15.24
CA PHE A 347 10.88 22.15 14.56
C PHE A 347 11.86 23.30 14.78
N GLN A 348 12.38 23.47 15.99
CA GLN A 348 13.43 24.46 16.25
C GLN A 348 14.65 24.22 15.36
N TYR A 349 15.10 22.96 15.27
CA TYR A 349 16.18 22.55 14.37
C TYR A 349 15.91 22.96 12.91
N LEU A 350 14.71 22.69 12.37
CA LEU A 350 14.35 23.09 11.00
C LEU A 350 14.40 24.61 10.79
N MET A 351 13.95 25.38 11.78
CA MET A 351 13.89 26.84 11.68
C MET A 351 15.27 27.50 11.71
N GLU A 352 16.22 26.87 12.39
CA GLU A 352 17.61 27.33 12.49
C GLU A 352 18.46 26.87 11.29
N ASN A 353 18.21 25.66 10.76
CA ASN A 353 19.11 25.01 9.80
C ASN A 353 18.56 24.96 8.35
N CYS A 354 17.27 25.17 8.13
CA CYS A 354 16.62 24.93 6.82
C CYS A 354 15.73 26.11 6.34
N PRO A 355 16.32 27.23 5.87
CA PRO A 355 15.56 28.44 5.53
C PRO A 355 14.56 28.25 4.38
N LEU A 356 14.87 27.40 3.39
CA LEU A 356 13.97 27.10 2.27
C LEU A 356 12.77 26.25 2.69
N LEU A 357 12.94 25.38 3.68
CA LEU A 357 11.84 24.58 4.24
C LEU A 357 10.90 25.44 5.08
N LYS A 358 11.41 26.45 5.78
CA LYS A 358 10.58 27.42 6.52
C LYS A 358 9.51 28.07 5.64
N GLU A 359 9.87 28.53 4.44
CA GLU A 359 8.91 29.13 3.51
C GLU A 359 7.85 28.11 3.04
N GLN A 360 8.27 26.86 2.78
CA GLN A 360 7.38 25.79 2.34
C GLN A 360 6.42 25.35 3.45
N LEU A 361 6.87 25.34 4.71
CA LEU A 361 6.03 25.05 5.86
C LEU A 361 4.94 26.11 6.04
N LEU A 362 5.29 27.39 5.93
CA LEU A 362 4.32 28.50 5.97
C LEU A 362 3.25 28.34 4.87
N LYS A 363 3.68 28.02 3.64
CA LYS A 363 2.76 27.72 2.51
C LYS A 363 1.90 26.48 2.76
N ALA A 364 2.42 25.46 3.44
CA ALA A 364 1.66 24.26 3.77
C ALA A 364 0.58 24.54 4.82
N MET A 365 0.87 25.40 5.80
CA MET A 365 -0.08 25.82 6.83
C MET A 365 -1.23 26.63 6.24
N THR A 366 -0.94 27.65 5.42
CA THR A 366 -1.98 28.48 4.80
C THR A 366 -2.91 27.66 3.91
N ARG A 367 -2.36 26.76 3.08
CA ARG A 367 -3.17 25.85 2.24
C ARG A 367 -4.04 24.89 3.04
N TYR A 368 -3.59 24.50 4.24
CA TYR A 368 -4.37 23.64 5.12
C TYR A 368 -5.50 24.42 5.79
N GLU A 369 -5.24 25.65 6.24
CA GLU A 369 -6.27 26.56 6.77
C GLU A 369 -7.32 26.91 5.72
N GLU A 370 -6.92 27.17 4.46
CA GLU A 370 -7.83 27.38 3.33
C GLU A 370 -8.73 26.15 3.10
N LYS A 371 -8.16 24.94 3.04
CA LYS A 371 -8.95 23.70 2.89
C LYS A 371 -9.81 23.38 4.10
N PHE A 372 -9.37 23.75 5.30
CA PHE A 372 -10.14 23.57 6.53
C PHE A 372 -11.31 24.57 6.60
N ASN A 373 -11.10 25.80 6.11
CA ASN A 373 -12.13 26.83 5.99
C ASN A 373 -13.11 26.53 4.84
N GLU A 374 -12.67 25.97 3.71
CA GLU A 374 -13.56 25.46 2.65
C GLU A 374 -14.41 24.28 3.15
N ARG A 375 -13.89 23.45 4.04
CA ARG A 375 -14.67 22.40 4.72
C ARG A 375 -15.61 22.95 5.80
N LYS A 376 -15.50 24.24 6.14
CA LYS A 376 -16.36 24.96 7.09
C LYS A 376 -17.14 26.08 6.39
N CYS A 377 -18.18 25.75 5.61
CA CYS A 377 -19.55 26.36 5.62
C CYS A 377 -20.29 26.25 4.27
N PRO A 378 -21.65 26.25 4.23
CA PRO A 378 -22.58 26.71 5.28
C PRO A 378 -23.48 25.62 5.89
N SER A 379 -23.74 25.83 7.18
CA SER A 379 -24.85 25.27 7.94
C SER A 379 -26.14 25.21 7.12
N MET A 380 -26.80 24.07 7.28
CA MET A 380 -28.15 23.72 6.86
C MET A 380 -29.20 24.64 7.49
N TRP A 381 -29.24 25.92 7.09
CA TRP A 381 -30.34 26.86 7.33
C TRP A 381 -30.45 27.72 6.07
N GLY A 382 -31.16 27.18 5.08
CA GLY A 382 -31.33 27.82 3.78
C GLY A 382 -32.30 27.07 2.86
N GLN A 383 -33.30 26.38 3.42
CA GLN A 383 -34.47 25.87 2.69
C GLN A 383 -35.71 25.86 3.61
N ILE A 384 -36.05 27.03 4.19
CA ILE A 384 -37.42 27.33 4.61
C ILE A 384 -37.67 28.80 4.25
N SER A 385 -38.04 29.04 2.99
CA SER A 385 -38.85 30.17 2.54
C SER A 385 -38.93 30.10 1.02
N ASN A 386 -39.92 29.34 0.55
CA ASN A 386 -40.66 29.61 -0.69
C ASN A 386 -41.77 28.54 -0.75
N GLY A 387 -42.94 28.94 -0.27
CA GLY A 387 -44.13 28.10 -0.17
C GLY A 387 -45.24 28.82 0.60
N VAL A 388 -45.45 30.11 0.29
CA VAL A 388 -46.74 30.74 0.55
C VAL A 388 -47.63 30.32 -0.61
N GLU A 389 -48.34 29.21 -0.46
CA GLU A 389 -49.52 28.96 -1.29
C GLU A 389 -50.67 29.77 -0.72
N THR A 390 -51.04 30.79 -1.48
CA THR A 390 -52.32 31.47 -1.43
C THR A 390 -53.45 30.45 -1.61
N ASN A 391 -54.24 30.30 -0.56
CA ASN A 391 -55.56 29.68 -0.63
C ASN A 391 -56.50 30.69 -1.30
N ASP A 392 -57.11 30.35 -2.45
CA ASP A 392 -58.38 30.94 -2.89
C ASP A 392 -59.06 30.10 -4.00
N ASN A 393 -60.23 29.55 -3.62
CA ASN A 393 -61.47 29.31 -4.41
C ASN A 393 -61.43 28.26 -5.54
N ILE A 394 -62.33 27.26 -5.60
CA ILE A 394 -63.80 27.24 -5.45
C ILE A 394 -64.26 25.92 -4.84
#